data_AF-A0A1L1STQ8-F1
#
_entry.id   AF-A0A1L1STQ8-F1
#
_cell.length_a   1.000
_cell.length_b   1.000
_cell.length_c   1.000
_cell.angle_alpha   90.00
_cell.angle_beta   90.00
_cell.angle_gamma   90.00
#
_symmetry.space_group_name_H-M   'P 1'
#
loop_
_entity.id
_entity.type
_entity.pdbx_description
1 polymer ?
#
loop_
_entity_poly.entity_id
_entity_poly.type
_entity_poly.pdbx_seq_one_letter_code
_entity_poly.pdbx_strand_id
1 'polypeptide(L)'
;MPPGRWHAARSAQVSREQGCLRMVKEEEEDGYISMQTARPQTLNRPGQELFRQLFRQLRYHESSGPLETLSRLQELCRWWMRPDVLSKAQMLELLVLEQFLSILPGELRTWVQLHCPES
;
A
#
# COMPACT_ATOMS: atom_id res chain seq x y z
N MET A 1 31.61 -5.37 22.47
CA MET A 1 32.60 -6.11 21.63
C MET A 1 31.84 -6.86 20.55
N PRO A 2 31.95 -6.50 19.25
CA PRO A 2 31.74 -7.44 18.15
C PRO A 2 33.10 -7.97 17.66
N PRO A 3 33.15 -9.16 17.03
CA PRO A 3 33.89 -9.19 15.77
C PRO A 3 33.28 -10.14 14.72
N GLY A 4 33.51 -9.79 13.45
CA GLY A 4 33.20 -10.66 12.31
C GLY A 4 33.36 -9.94 10.98
N ARG A 5 34.52 -9.34 10.74
CA ARG A 5 34.90 -8.64 9.50
C ARG A 5 35.88 -9.55 8.74
N TRP A 6 35.55 -9.91 7.51
CA TRP A 6 36.49 -10.48 6.54
C TRP A 6 36.54 -9.55 5.31
N HIS A 7 37.72 -9.02 5.01
CA HIS A 7 38.12 -8.49 3.68
C HIS A 7 38.74 -9.65 2.89
N ALA A 8 38.94 -9.73 1.58
CA ALA A 8 38.92 -8.88 0.38
C ALA A 8 38.64 -9.86 -0.81
N ALA A 9 38.33 -9.49 -2.06
CA ALA A 9 39.26 -8.87 -3.00
C ALA A 9 38.58 -8.53 -4.35
N ARG A 10 38.98 -7.39 -4.92
CA ARG A 10 38.97 -7.03 -6.35
C ARG A 10 40.16 -7.78 -7.02
N SER A 11 40.24 -8.17 -8.29
CA SER A 11 39.54 -7.94 -9.56
C SER A 11 40.06 -9.00 -10.56
N ALA A 12 39.34 -9.26 -11.66
CA ALA A 12 39.91 -9.75 -12.94
C ALA A 12 38.98 -9.25 -14.08
N GLN A 13 39.32 -8.15 -14.75
CA GLN A 13 39.94 -8.04 -16.09
C GLN A 13 39.11 -8.60 -17.27
N VAL A 14 38.54 -7.64 -18.01
CA VAL A 14 38.35 -7.48 -19.47
C VAL A 14 38.76 -8.65 -20.39
N SER A 15 37.84 -9.05 -21.26
CA SER A 15 38.17 -9.34 -22.67
C SER A 15 37.12 -8.74 -23.60
N ARG A 16 37.61 -8.19 -24.70
CA ARG A 16 36.94 -7.36 -25.72
C ARG A 16 36.74 -8.21 -26.99
N GLU A 17 35.95 -7.66 -27.92
CA GLU A 17 35.77 -8.08 -29.34
C GLU A 17 34.64 -9.08 -29.60
N GLN A 18 33.86 -9.03 -30.68
CA GLN A 18 33.60 -8.08 -31.77
C GLN A 18 32.28 -8.61 -32.40
N GLY A 19 31.40 -7.72 -32.87
CA GLY A 19 30.19 -8.19 -33.58
C GLY A 19 29.09 -7.14 -33.69
N CYS A 20 29.36 -6.01 -34.34
CA CYS A 20 28.28 -5.16 -34.85
C CYS A 20 27.89 -5.68 -36.23
N LEU A 21 26.78 -6.43 -36.34
CA LEU A 21 26.02 -6.58 -37.58
C LEU A 21 24.52 -6.62 -37.28
N ARG A 22 23.95 -5.42 -37.36
CA ARG A 22 22.58 -5.05 -37.74
C ARG A 22 21.82 -6.15 -38.50
N MET A 23 20.61 -6.48 -38.07
CA MET A 23 19.45 -6.57 -38.97
C MET A 23 18.23 -6.00 -38.25
N VAL A 24 17.64 -4.99 -38.87
CA VAL A 24 16.33 -4.45 -38.54
C VAL A 24 15.31 -5.56 -38.80
N LYS A 25 14.50 -5.88 -37.79
CA LYS A 25 13.15 -6.33 -38.02
C LYS A 25 12.26 -5.44 -37.16
N GLU A 26 11.70 -4.43 -37.78
CA GLU A 26 10.48 -3.79 -37.29
C GLU A 26 9.44 -4.91 -37.16
N GLU A 27 8.99 -5.13 -35.93
CA GLU A 27 7.64 -5.57 -35.66
C GLU A 27 7.06 -4.54 -34.69
N GLU A 28 6.46 -3.52 -35.29
CA GLU A 28 5.39 -2.76 -34.67
C GLU A 28 4.23 -3.74 -34.47
N GLU A 29 4.00 -4.16 -33.23
CA GLU A 29 2.72 -4.73 -32.85
C GLU A 29 2.38 -4.29 -31.43
N ASP A 30 1.42 -3.37 -31.40
CA ASP A 30 0.47 -3.05 -30.33
C ASP A 30 0.43 -4.09 -29.19
N GLY A 31 1.32 -3.90 -28.23
CA GLY A 31 1.31 -4.62 -26.98
C GLY A 31 1.12 -3.61 -25.87
N TYR A 32 -0.09 -3.04 -25.80
CA TYR A 32 -0.65 -2.38 -24.62
C TYR A 32 0.09 -2.89 -23.38
N ILE A 33 0.91 -2.03 -22.77
CA ILE A 33 1.36 -2.33 -21.41
C ILE A 33 0.05 -2.36 -20.63
N SER A 34 -0.45 -3.56 -20.43
CA SER A 34 -1.46 -3.88 -19.43
C SER A 34 -0.78 -3.62 -18.09
N MET A 35 -0.56 -2.35 -17.79
CA MET A 35 -0.84 -1.79 -16.50
C MET A 35 -2.34 -2.02 -16.26
N GLN A 36 -2.71 -3.29 -16.09
CA GLN A 36 -3.55 -3.67 -14.98
C GLN A 36 -2.73 -3.34 -13.73
N THR A 37 -2.57 -2.03 -13.49
CA THR A 37 -2.61 -1.49 -12.15
C THR A 37 -3.82 -2.17 -11.55
N ALA A 38 -3.55 -3.12 -10.66
CA ALA A 38 -4.54 -3.92 -9.98
C ALA A 38 -5.68 -2.99 -9.61
N ARG A 39 -6.77 -3.13 -10.35
CA ARG A 39 -8.00 -2.37 -10.21
C ARG A 39 -8.31 -2.34 -8.71
N PRO A 40 -8.43 -1.18 -8.04
CA PRO A 40 -8.67 -1.12 -6.60
C PRO A 40 -10.11 -1.53 -6.24
N GLN A 41 -10.62 -2.61 -6.83
CA GLN A 41 -12.00 -3.08 -6.77
C GLN A 41 -12.31 -3.90 -5.50
N THR A 42 -11.53 -3.72 -4.43
CA THR A 42 -11.70 -4.54 -3.22
C THR A 42 -11.55 -3.78 -1.90
N LEU A 43 -11.27 -2.48 -1.93
CA LEU A 43 -10.99 -1.70 -0.71
C LEU A 43 -12.24 -1.23 0.05
N ASN A 44 -13.44 -1.43 -0.50
CA ASN A 44 -14.69 -1.10 0.18
C ASN A 44 -15.49 -2.35 0.55
N ARG A 45 -14.99 -3.10 1.54
CA ARG A 45 -15.85 -4.04 2.27
C ARG A 45 -16.61 -3.22 3.33
N PRO A 46 -17.94 -3.27 3.43
CA PRO A 46 -18.71 -2.50 4.42
C PRO A 46 -18.19 -2.65 5.87
N GLY A 47 -17.62 -3.81 6.21
CA GLY A 47 -17.01 -4.04 7.53
C GLY A 47 -15.69 -3.31 7.76
N GLN A 48 -14.95 -2.96 6.71
CA GLN A 48 -13.63 -2.31 6.83
C GLN A 48 -13.75 -0.86 7.32
N GLU A 49 -14.74 -0.12 6.81
CA GLU A 49 -15.04 1.23 7.26
C GLU A 49 -15.53 1.25 8.72
N LEU A 50 -16.31 0.24 9.13
CA LEU A 50 -16.73 0.08 10.53
C LEU A 50 -15.51 -0.05 11.46
N PHE A 51 -14.53 -0.90 11.13
CA PHE A 51 -13.33 -1.06 11.96
C PHE A 51 -12.44 0.17 11.98
N ARG A 52 -12.38 0.92 10.86
CA ARG A 52 -11.74 2.24 10.85
C ARG A 52 -12.39 3.19 11.85
N GLN A 53 -13.72 3.28 11.84
CA GLN A 53 -14.45 4.16 12.75
C GLN A 53 -14.23 3.75 14.20
N LEU A 54 -14.34 2.46 14.52
CA LEU A 54 -14.07 1.95 15.87
C LEU A 54 -12.63 2.22 16.31
N PHE A 55 -11.64 2.06 15.42
CA PHE A 55 -10.24 2.37 15.70
C PHE A 55 -10.06 3.86 16.07
N ARG A 56 -10.66 4.76 15.29
CA ARG A 56 -10.56 6.22 15.53
C ARG A 56 -11.38 6.72 16.71
N GLN A 57 -12.49 6.04 17.03
CA GLN A 57 -13.38 6.40 18.13
C GLN A 57 -12.98 5.78 19.46
N LEU A 58 -12.12 4.75 19.47
CA LEU A 58 -11.66 4.11 20.70
C LEU A 58 -11.07 5.16 21.64
N ARG A 59 -11.61 5.22 22.86
CA ARG A 59 -11.10 6.07 23.93
C ARG A 59 -10.42 5.21 24.98
N TYR A 60 -9.37 5.76 25.57
CA TYR A 60 -8.75 5.15 26.74
C TYR A 60 -9.76 5.12 27.90
N HIS A 61 -9.83 3.99 28.58
CA HIS A 61 -10.66 3.83 29.77
C HIS A 61 -9.81 3.23 30.90
N GLU A 62 -9.77 3.90 32.05
CA GLU A 62 -8.89 3.55 33.16
C GLU A 62 -9.13 2.12 33.68
N SER A 63 -10.37 1.63 33.62
CA SER A 63 -10.70 0.26 34.07
C SER A 63 -10.16 -0.84 33.16
N SER A 64 -9.88 -0.54 31.88
CA SER A 64 -9.34 -1.50 30.93
C SER A 64 -7.83 -1.60 31.02
N GLY A 65 -7.13 -0.54 31.44
CA GLY A 65 -5.67 -0.52 31.47
C GLY A 65 -5.03 -0.22 30.09
N PRO A 66 -3.76 0.23 30.08
CA PRO A 66 -3.09 0.66 28.85
C PRO A 66 -2.75 -0.50 27.90
N LEU A 67 -2.44 -1.69 28.43
CA LEU A 67 -2.04 -2.84 27.61
C LEU A 67 -3.23 -3.41 26.85
N GLU A 68 -4.38 -3.48 27.49
CA GLU A 68 -5.65 -3.93 26.94
C GLU A 68 -6.14 -2.93 25.89
N THR A 69 -6.05 -1.63 26.19
CA THR A 69 -6.38 -0.57 25.21
C THR A 69 -5.48 -0.67 23.97
N LEU A 70 -4.18 -0.88 24.15
CA LEU A 70 -3.24 -1.08 23.04
C LEU A 70 -3.57 -2.34 22.25
N SER A 71 -3.86 -3.45 22.93
CA SER A 71 -4.25 -4.71 22.28
C SER A 71 -5.49 -4.51 21.42
N ARG A 72 -6.49 -3.79 21.94
CA ARG A 72 -7.71 -3.45 21.20
C ARG A 72 -7.44 -2.56 19.98
N LEU A 73 -6.56 -1.55 20.11
CA LEU A 73 -6.12 -0.74 18.96
C LEU A 73 -5.47 -1.59 17.88
N GLN A 74 -4.60 -2.53 18.26
CA GLN A 74 -3.94 -3.41 17.31
C GLN A 74 -4.93 -4.32 16.57
N GLU A 75 -5.92 -4.89 17.27
CA GLU A 75 -6.97 -5.69 16.65
C GLU A 75 -7.77 -4.90 15.62
N LEU A 76 -8.26 -3.72 16.03
CA LEU A 76 -9.04 -2.84 15.15
C LEU A 76 -8.21 -2.39 13.94
N CYS A 77 -6.93 -2.06 14.13
CA CYS A 77 -6.01 -1.71 13.05
C CYS A 77 -5.81 -2.86 12.06
N ARG A 78 -5.62 -4.10 12.55
CA ARG A 78 -5.50 -5.28 11.67
C ARG A 78 -6.76 -5.51 10.85
N TRP A 79 -7.93 -5.33 11.45
CA TRP A 79 -9.20 -5.54 10.76
C TRP A 79 -9.53 -4.42 9.77
N TRP A 80 -9.10 -3.19 10.06
CA TRP A 80 -9.19 -2.07 9.14
C TRP A 80 -8.19 -2.18 7.96
N MET A 81 -6.92 -2.48 8.25
CA MET A 81 -5.83 -2.43 7.26
C MET A 81 -5.59 -3.78 6.57
N ARG A 82 -6.15 -4.88 7.09
CA ARG A 82 -6.10 -6.25 6.54
C ARG A 82 -4.73 -6.62 5.96
N PRO A 83 -3.66 -6.64 6.78
CA PRO A 83 -2.30 -6.92 6.31
C PRO A 83 -2.10 -8.28 5.67
N ASP A 84 -3.00 -9.21 5.93
CA ASP A 84 -3.02 -10.54 5.31
C ASP A 84 -3.46 -10.52 3.84
N VAL A 85 -4.07 -9.41 3.39
CA VAL A 85 -4.68 -9.29 2.04
C VAL A 85 -4.18 -8.06 1.29
N LEU A 86 -3.93 -6.95 1.99
CA LEU A 86 -3.51 -5.70 1.36
C LEU A 86 -2.00 -5.55 1.36
N SER A 87 -1.45 -5.10 0.24
CA SER A 87 -0.05 -4.68 0.15
C SER A 87 0.20 -3.39 0.94
N LYS A 88 1.47 -3.12 1.27
CA LYS A 88 1.86 -1.87 1.93
C LYS A 88 1.42 -0.63 1.14
N ALA A 89 1.50 -0.65 -0.19
CA ALA A 89 1.06 0.46 -1.03
C ALA A 89 -0.45 0.70 -0.88
N GLN A 90 -1.26 -0.36 -0.95
CA GLN A 90 -2.71 -0.28 -0.77
C GLN A 90 -3.11 0.19 0.63
N MET A 91 -2.37 -0.23 1.67
CA MET A 91 -2.57 0.32 3.02
C MET A 91 -2.32 1.83 3.09
N LEU A 92 -1.26 2.31 2.45
CA LEU A 92 -0.98 3.73 2.40
C LEU A 92 -2.05 4.49 1.61
N GLU A 93 -2.54 3.92 0.50
CA GLU A 93 -3.65 4.48 -0.26
C GLU A 93 -4.92 4.63 0.59
N LEU A 94 -5.23 3.67 1.47
CA LEU A 94 -6.34 3.80 2.42
C LEU A 94 -6.17 4.99 3.37
N LEU A 95 -4.95 5.19 3.89
CA LEU A 95 -4.65 6.33 4.77
C LEU A 95 -4.73 7.65 4.01
N VAL A 96 -4.25 7.68 2.77
CA VAL A 96 -4.37 8.85 1.88
C VAL A 96 -5.84 9.16 1.62
N LEU A 97 -6.66 8.14 1.33
CA LEU A 97 -8.09 8.30 1.11
C LEU A 97 -8.79 8.83 2.36
N GLU A 98 -8.51 8.26 3.53
CA GLU A 98 -9.04 8.76 4.81
C GLU A 98 -8.70 10.25 5.00
N GLN A 99 -7.44 10.61 4.79
CA GLN A 99 -6.97 11.98 4.93
C GLN A 99 -7.63 12.91 3.89
N PHE A 100 -7.72 12.48 2.63
CA PHE A 100 -8.35 13.22 1.55
C PHE A 100 -9.81 13.54 1.88
N LEU A 101 -10.58 12.53 2.29
CA LEU A 101 -11.97 12.72 2.71
C LEU A 101 -12.09 13.66 3.91
N SER A 102 -11.13 13.64 4.83
CA SER A 102 -11.13 14.51 6.01
C SER A 102 -10.94 15.99 5.69
N ILE A 103 -10.27 16.32 4.58
CA ILE A 103 -9.97 17.71 4.18
C ILE A 103 -10.92 18.27 3.11
N LEU A 104 -11.77 17.42 2.52
CA LEU A 104 -12.73 17.88 1.51
C LEU A 104 -13.70 18.93 2.11
N PRO A 105 -13.95 20.04 1.38
CA PRO A 105 -15.05 20.96 1.67
C PRO A 105 -16.38 20.21 1.78
N GLY A 106 -17.32 20.74 2.56
CA GLY A 106 -18.58 20.07 2.88
C GLY A 106 -19.37 19.63 1.64
N GLU A 107 -19.42 20.47 0.62
CA GLU A 107 -20.14 20.22 -0.64
C GLU A 107 -19.55 19.02 -1.40
N LEU A 108 -18.22 18.93 -1.45
CA LEU A 108 -17.51 17.82 -2.10
C LEU A 108 -17.60 16.55 -1.26
N ARG A 109 -17.62 16.65 0.06
CA ARG A 109 -17.82 15.50 0.94
C ARG A 109 -19.20 14.88 0.76
N THR A 110 -20.25 15.72 0.70
CA THR A 110 -21.62 15.25 0.43
C THR A 110 -21.72 14.60 -0.95
N TRP A 111 -21.07 15.17 -1.96
CA TRP A 111 -21.01 14.59 -3.30
C TRP A 111 -20.35 13.20 -3.28
N VAL A 112 -19.19 13.04 -2.64
CA VAL A 112 -18.50 11.74 -2.56
C VAL A 112 -19.32 10.69 -1.80
N GLN A 113 -20.03 11.08 -0.75
CA GLN A 113 -20.92 10.16 0.00
C GLN A 113 -22.14 9.73 -0.81
N LEU A 114 -22.71 10.64 -1.60
CA LEU A 114 -23.89 10.36 -2.43
C LEU A 114 -23.53 9.52 -3.67
N HIS A 115 -22.34 9.75 -4.21
CA HIS A 115 -21.87 9.10 -5.43
C HIS A 115 -20.91 7.95 -5.17
N CYS A 116 -20.85 7.41 -3.93
CA CYS A 116 -20.03 6.27 -3.51
C CYS A 116 -19.63 5.43 -4.73
N PRO A 117 -18.42 5.60 -5.29
CA PRO A 117 -18.11 4.97 -6.55
C PRO A 117 -18.10 3.47 -6.31
N GLU A 118 -19.18 2.80 -6.73
CA GLU A 118 -19.18 1.37 -6.91
C GLU A 118 -18.11 1.10 -7.97
N SER A 119 -16.98 0.54 -7.55
CA SER A 119 -15.88 0.18 -8.44
C SER A 119 -15.21 -1.08 -7.94
#